data_AF-E7GEU7-F1
#
_entry.id   AF-E7GEU7-F1
#
_cell.length_a   1.000
_cell.length_b   1.000
_cell.length_c   1.000
_cell.angle_alpha   90.00
_cell.angle_beta   90.00
_cell.angle_gamma   90.00
#
_symmetry.space_group_name_H-M   'P 1'
#
loop_
_entity.id
_entity.type
_entity.pdbx_description
1 polymer ?
#
loop_
_entity_poly.entity_id
_entity_poly.type
_entity_poly.pdbx_seq_one_letter_code
_entity_poly.pdbx_strand_id
1 'polypeptide(L)' 'MKYYVIKTSNRGESEKSKPYSTMNEAERYVKKQLHNKRLKSWGQCTIKGTTLLYDDGLTIHYSIFEEHDYDTLS' A
#
# COMPACT_ATOMS: atom_id res chain seq x y z
N MET A 1 -6.06 -12.02 13.04
CA MET A 1 -5.55 -10.69 12.70
C MET A 1 -5.05 -10.71 11.26
N LYS A 2 -5.47 -9.76 10.44
CA LYS A 2 -5.13 -9.68 9.02
C LYS A 2 -4.67 -8.28 8.67
N TYR A 3 -3.72 -8.18 7.76
CA TYR A 3 -3.22 -6.90 7.25
C TYR A 3 -3.57 -6.77 5.77
N TYR A 4 -3.97 -5.57 5.35
CA TYR A 4 -4.27 -5.28 3.95
C TYR A 4 -3.51 -4.06 3.49
N VAL A 5 -3.14 -4.04 2.22
CA VAL A 5 -2.58 -2.87 1.56
C VAL A 5 -3.68 -2.31 0.65
N ILE A 6 -4.04 -1.04 0.86
CA ILE A 6 -4.88 -0.29 -0.07
C ILE A 6 -3.98 0.60 -0.90
N LYS A 7 -4.11 0.45 -2.22
CA LYS A 7 -3.46 1.27 -3.23
C LYS A 7 -4.50 2.23 -3.80
N THR A 8 -4.32 3.53 -3.61
CA THR A 8 -5.20 4.56 -4.19
C THR A 8 -4.44 5.39 -5.20
N SER A 9 -5.10 5.82 -6.28
CA SER A 9 -4.55 6.80 -7.23
C SER A 9 -5.25 8.14 -7.11
N ASN A 10 -4.57 9.22 -7.48
CA ASN A 10 -5.18 10.55 -7.64
C ASN A 10 -6.21 10.63 -8.78
N ARG A 11 -6.44 9.52 -9.52
CA ARG A 11 -7.50 9.38 -10.52
C ARG A 11 -8.78 8.74 -9.94
N GLY A 12 -8.82 8.46 -8.64
CA GLY A 12 -9.97 7.86 -7.97
C GLY A 12 -10.02 6.33 -8.02
N GLU A 13 -8.96 5.68 -8.52
CA GLU A 13 -8.87 4.22 -8.52
C GLU A 13 -8.39 3.74 -7.15
N SER A 14 -8.98 2.65 -6.65
CA SER A 14 -8.59 2.03 -5.38
C SER A 14 -8.57 0.52 -5.53
N GLU A 15 -7.53 -0.12 -5.00
CA GLU A 15 -7.32 -1.56 -5.06
C GLU A 15 -6.91 -2.08 -3.67
N LYS A 16 -7.67 -3.04 -3.13
CA LYS A 16 -7.35 -3.73 -1.87
C LYS A 16 -6.57 -5.01 -2.19
N SER A 17 -5.43 -5.21 -1.53
CA SER A 17 -4.64 -6.43 -1.67
C SER A 17 -5.33 -7.66 -1.07
N LYS A 18 -4.74 -8.82 -1.33
CA LYS A 18 -5.00 -10.02 -0.53
C LYS A 18 -4.60 -9.77 0.94
N PRO A 19 -5.22 -10.45 1.91
CA PRO A 19 -4.81 -10.37 3.30
C PRO A 19 -3.40 -10.93 3.49
N TYR A 20 -2.65 -10.30 4.39
CA TYR A 20 -1.35 -10.74 4.87
C TYR A 20 -1.45 -11.11 6.36
N SER A 21 -0.64 -12.07 6.79
CA SER A 21 -0.66 -12.56 8.17
C SER A 21 0.12 -11.65 9.12
N THR A 22 1.06 -10.86 8.59
CA THR A 22 1.89 -9.94 9.39
C THR A 22 2.03 -8.56 8.73
N MET A 23 2.25 -7.53 9.55
CA MET A 23 2.54 -6.17 9.07
C MET A 23 3.80 -6.14 8.19
N ASN A 24 4.83 -6.91 8.56
CA ASN A 24 6.09 -7.00 7.82
C ASN A 24 5.90 -7.53 6.39
N GLU A 25 5.00 -8.47 6.17
CA GLU A 25 4.67 -8.97 4.83
C GLU A 25 4.00 -7.90 3.97
N ALA A 26 3.04 -7.17 4.55
CA ALA A 26 2.37 -6.06 3.89
C ALA A 26 3.38 -4.94 3.54
N GLU A 27 4.27 -4.58 4.46
CA GLU A 27 5.34 -3.61 4.20
C GLU A 27 6.30 -4.09 3.12
N ARG A 28 6.69 -5.38 3.13
CA ARG A 28 7.60 -5.94 2.13
C ARG A 28 6.96 -5.91 0.74
N TYR A 29 5.66 -6.16 0.64
CA TYR A 29 4.92 -5.99 -0.60
C TYR A 29 4.98 -4.54 -1.08
N VAL A 30 4.68 -3.57 -0.22
CA VAL A 30 4.75 -2.14 -0.56
C VAL A 30 6.17 -1.80 -1.04
N LYS A 31 7.21 -2.11 -0.24
CA LYS A 31 8.62 -1.88 -0.60
C LYS A 31 9.00 -2.51 -1.97
N LYS A 32 8.49 -3.71 -2.28
CA LYS A 32 8.69 -4.36 -3.59
C LYS A 32 8.01 -3.61 -4.73
N GLN A 33 6.77 -3.14 -4.55
CA GLN A 33 6.08 -2.32 -5.55
C GLN A 33 6.84 -1.01 -5.80
N LEU A 34 7.30 -0.36 -4.73
CA LEU A 34 8.11 0.86 -4.84
C LEU A 34 9.42 0.57 -5.56
N HIS A 35 10.15 -0.48 -5.21
CA HIS A 35 11.43 -0.80 -5.82
C HIS A 35 11.30 -1.11 -7.32
N ASN A 36 10.33 -1.96 -7.69
CA ASN A 36 10.06 -2.29 -9.08
C ASN A 36 9.66 -1.07 -9.91
N LYS A 37 9.02 -0.07 -9.30
CA LYS A 37 8.56 1.16 -9.96
C LYS A 37 9.59 2.30 -9.91
N ARG A 38 10.45 2.36 -8.88
CA ARG A 38 11.58 3.32 -8.79
C ARG A 38 12.64 3.05 -9.86
N LEU A 39 12.74 1.79 -10.32
CA LEU A 39 13.48 1.43 -11.53
C LEU A 39 12.86 1.99 -12.82
N LYS A 40 11.63 2.52 -12.78
CA LYS A 40 10.86 3.02 -13.93
C LYS A 40 10.44 4.49 -13.86
N SER A 41 10.32 5.11 -12.68
CA SER A 41 10.01 6.54 -12.51
C SER A 41 10.52 7.07 -11.16
N TRP A 42 10.89 8.35 -11.12
CA TRP A 42 11.40 9.02 -9.92
C TRP A 42 10.24 9.39 -8.97
N GLY A 43 10.22 8.85 -7.75
CA GLY A 43 9.21 9.19 -6.74
C GLY A 43 9.80 9.35 -5.33
N GLN A 44 9.42 10.41 -4.63
CA GLN A 44 9.77 10.70 -3.23
C GLN A 44 9.01 9.77 -2.27
N CYS A 45 9.69 9.28 -1.23
CA CYS A 45 9.10 8.45 -0.17
C CYS A 45 8.97 9.27 1.13
N THR A 46 7.78 9.33 1.72
CA THR A 46 7.52 9.92 3.05
C THR A 46 6.93 8.89 4.02
N ILE A 47 7.37 8.96 5.28
CA ILE A 47 7.32 7.87 6.28
C ILE A 47 5.92 7.59 6.89
N LYS A 48 4.88 8.39 6.63
CA LYS A 48 3.52 8.20 7.18
C LYS A 48 2.49 7.56 6.24
N GLY A 49 2.92 7.18 5.05
CA GLY A 49 2.07 6.62 4.01
C GLY A 49 2.89 6.66 2.73
N THR A 50 3.15 5.50 2.13
CA THR A 50 4.12 5.50 1.03
C THR A 50 3.47 5.98 -0.24
N THR A 51 3.92 7.12 -0.72
CA THR A 51 3.41 7.77 -1.93
C THR A 51 4.41 7.56 -3.06
N LEU A 52 3.93 7.18 -4.24
CA LEU A 52 4.66 7.15 -5.49
C LEU A 52 4.13 8.26 -6.38
N LEU A 53 5.03 9.06 -6.95
CA LEU A 53 4.74 9.97 -8.05
C LEU A 53 5.26 9.34 -9.35
N TYR A 54 4.46 9.42 -10.42
CA TYR A 54 4.82 9.03 -11.77
C TYR A 54 4.97 10.27 -12.66
N ASP A 55 5.74 10.13 -13.74
CA ASP A 55 6.11 11.22 -14.65
C ASP A 55 4.90 11.85 -15.40
N ASP A 56 3.77 11.15 -15.48
CA ASP A 56 2.52 11.62 -16.09
C ASP A 56 1.58 12.34 -15.11
N GLY A 57 2.07 12.71 -13.92
CA GLY A 57 1.27 13.32 -12.86
C GLY A 57 0.35 12.34 -12.13
N LEU A 58 0.41 11.03 -12.43
CA LEU A 58 -0.25 10.01 -11.63
C LEU A 58 0.45 9.91 -10.27
N THR A 59 -0.33 9.98 -9.20
CA THR A 59 0.14 9.73 -7.83
C THR A 59 -0.54 8.47 -7.32
N ILE A 60 0.24 7.54 -6.77
CA ILE A 60 -0.28 6.32 -6.13
C ILE A 60 0.13 6.32 -4.65
N HIS A 61 -0.84 6.16 -3.75
CA HIS A 61 -0.61 6.04 -2.32
C HIS A 61 -0.87 4.60 -1.88
N TYR A 62 0.03 4.06 -1.06
CA TYR A 62 -0.12 2.77 -0.40
C TYR A 62 -0.34 2.99 1.10
N SER A 63 -1.43 2.41 1.62
CA SER A 63 -1.78 2.43 3.05
C SER A 63 -1.92 1.01 3.57
N ILE A 64 -1.36 0.73 4.75
CA ILE A 64 -1.47 -0.58 5.41
C ILE A 64 -2.55 -0.47 6.49
N PHE A 65 -3.53 -1.37 6.44
CA PHE A 65 -4.62 -1.46 7.41
C PHE A 65 -4.52 -2.75 8.20
N GLU A 66 -4.80 -2.65 9.48
CA GLU A 66 -4.89 -3.75 10.42
C GLU A 66 -6.36 -4.08 10.66
N GLU A 67 -6.77 -5.30 10.35
CA GLU A 67 -8.09 -5.84 10.64
C GLU A 67 -7.93 -6.86 11.75
N HIS A 68 -8.42 -6.51 12.93
CA HIS A 68 -8.66 -7.51 13.96
C HIS A 68 -9.85 -8.34 13.52
N ASP A 69 -9.70 -9.66 13.54
CA ASP A 69 -10.88 -10.53 13.59
C ASP A 69 -11.49 -10.20 14.96
N TYR A 70 -12.36 -9.20 15.02
CA TYR A 70 -13.20 -9.03 16.18
C TYR A 70 -13.98 -10.33 16.25
N ASP A 71 -13.71 -11.12 17.29
CA ASP A 71 -14.65 -12.14 17.72
C ASP A 71 -16.01 -11.46 17.72
N THR A 72 -16.91 -11.97 16.89
CA THR A 72 -18.34 -11.82 17.07
C THR A 72 -18.67 -12.37 18.45
N LEU A 73 -18.41 -11.57 19.50
CA LEU A 73 -18.91 -11.76 20.84
C LEU A 73 -20.42 -11.54 20.73
N SER A 74 -21.10 -12.64 20.40
CA SER A 74 -22.54 -12.82 20.49
C SER A 74 -22.86 -13.41 21.84
#